data_AF-A0A933MW20-F1
#
_entry.id   AF-A0A933MW20-F1
#
_cell.length_a   1.000
_cell.length_b   1.000
_cell.length_c   1.000
_cell.angle_alpha   90.00
_cell.angle_beta   90.00
_cell.angle_gamma   90.00
#
_symmetry.space_group_name_H-M   'P 1'
#
loop_
_entity.id
_entity.type
_entity.pdbx_description
1 polymer ?
#
loop_
_entity_poly.entity_id
_entity_poly.type
_entity_poly.pdbx_seq_one_letter_code
_entity_poly.pdbx_strand_id
1 'polypeptide(L)'
;MRQYRPRMEGKNLAERVKELAKIQDEAGYMAVWEKTADGFILKEQNCAIYRVACRFQEACQFEIELFRRLLDADITRVEHQVKGERYCTYQVRPRR
;
A
#
# COMPACT_ATOMS: atom_id res chain seq x y z
N MET A 1 0.50 14.72 6.73
CA MET A 1 -0.41 14.32 5.62
C MET A 1 -0.20 15.09 4.30
N ARG A 2 0.77 16.02 4.15
CA ARG A 2 0.81 16.97 3.00
C ARG A 2 1.88 16.73 1.93
N GLN A 3 2.74 15.71 2.06
CA GLN A 3 3.90 15.53 1.17
C GLN A 3 3.69 14.56 -0.02
N TYR A 4 2.66 13.72 0.00
CA TYR A 4 2.51 12.66 -1.03
C TYR A 4 1.53 13.02 -2.16
N ARG A 5 0.49 13.81 -1.87
CA ARG A 5 -0.52 14.27 -2.86
C ARG A 5 0.09 14.92 -4.12
N PRO A 6 1.03 15.89 -4.04
CA PRO A 6 1.56 16.53 -5.24
C PRO A 6 2.39 15.58 -6.11
N ARG A 7 2.90 14.47 -5.56
CA ARG A 7 3.64 13.45 -6.34
C ARG A 7 2.72 12.50 -7.12
N MET A 8 1.41 12.48 -6.81
CA MET A 8 0.42 11.57 -7.41
C MET A 8 -0.62 12.29 -8.27
N GLU A 9 -0.65 13.62 -8.22
CA GLU A 9 -1.55 14.48 -9.00
C GLU A 9 -1.23 14.35 -10.50
N GLY A 10 -2.25 14.18 -11.35
CA GLY A 10 -2.11 13.99 -12.80
C GLY A 10 -1.60 12.63 -13.28
N LYS A 11 -1.22 11.72 -12.37
CA LYS A 11 -0.73 10.37 -12.69
C LYS A 11 -1.88 9.36 -12.81
N ASN A 12 -1.76 8.41 -13.74
CA ASN A 12 -2.65 7.26 -13.87
C ASN A 12 -2.46 6.30 -12.69
N LEU A 13 -3.44 5.41 -12.43
CA LEU A 13 -3.41 4.48 -11.29
C LEU A 13 -2.08 3.70 -11.19
N ALA A 14 -1.56 3.19 -12.30
CA ALA A 14 -0.28 2.47 -12.34
C ALA A 14 0.89 3.33 -11.85
N GLU A 15 0.96 4.58 -12.31
CA GLU A 15 2.00 5.54 -11.94
C GLU A 15 1.89 5.94 -10.46
N ARG A 16 0.66 6.07 -9.95
CA ARG A 16 0.42 6.31 -8.52
C ARG A 16 0.84 5.12 -7.65
N VAL A 17 0.52 3.88 -8.05
CA VAL A 17 0.94 2.65 -7.36
C VAL A 17 2.46 2.54 -7.34
N LYS A 18 3.11 2.79 -8.48
CA LYS A 18 4.57 2.80 -8.59
C LYS A 18 5.21 3.84 -7.69
N GLU A 19 4.68 5.05 -7.67
CA GLU A 19 5.17 6.12 -6.79
C GLU A 19 4.98 5.77 -5.32
N LEU A 20 3.83 5.19 -4.96
CA LEU A 20 3.54 4.76 -3.59
C LEU A 20 4.51 3.67 -3.12
N ALA A 21 4.75 2.66 -3.96
CA ALA A 21 5.71 1.60 -3.68
C ALA A 21 7.12 2.18 -3.47
N LYS A 22 7.53 3.13 -4.31
CA LYS A 22 8.83 3.81 -4.16
C LYS A 22 8.93 4.59 -2.84
N ILE A 23 7.89 5.33 -2.45
CA ILE A 23 7.85 6.06 -1.18
C ILE A 23 7.97 5.09 0.02
N GLN A 24 7.22 4.00 -0.02
CA GLN A 24 7.26 2.96 1.03
C GLN A 24 8.64 2.27 1.06
N ASP A 25 9.24 2.00 -0.10
CA ASP A 25 10.60 1.45 -0.21
C ASP A 25 11.66 2.41 0.37
N GLU A 26 11.61 3.70 0.02
CA GLU A 26 12.46 4.75 0.60
C GLU A 26 12.28 4.87 2.13
N ALA A 27 11.07 4.58 2.64
CA ALA A 27 10.78 4.55 4.07
C ALA A 27 11.22 3.24 4.76
N GLY A 28 11.78 2.27 4.04
CA GLY A 28 12.28 1.00 4.58
C GLY A 28 11.25 -0.12 4.64
N TYR A 29 10.09 0.05 4.00
CA TYR A 29 9.04 -0.98 3.95
C TYR A 29 9.34 -2.11 2.95
N MET A 30 10.36 -1.92 2.09
CA MET A 30 10.68 -2.81 0.97
C MET A 30 9.43 -3.18 0.17
N ALA A 31 8.72 -2.14 -0.26
CA ALA A 31 7.47 -2.28 -0.98
C ALA A 31 7.73 -2.51 -2.47
N VAL A 32 7.24 -3.62 -2.98
CA VAL A 32 7.26 -3.96 -4.39
C VAL A 32 5.83 -3.92 -4.92
N TRP A 33 5.68 -3.59 -6.20
CA TRP A 33 4.39 -3.62 -6.86
C TRP A 33 4.46 -4.45 -8.13
N GLU A 34 3.34 -5.06 -8.49
CA GLU A 34 3.19 -5.88 -9.68
C GLU A 34 1.88 -5.52 -10.38
N LYS A 35 1.89 -5.49 -11.71
CA LYS A 35 0.68 -5.30 -12.51
C LYS A 35 0.05 -6.65 -12.80
N THR A 36 -1.25 -6.79 -12.52
CA THR A 36 -2.02 -7.99 -12.82
C THR A 36 -3.08 -7.70 -13.88
N ALA A 37 -3.74 -8.75 -14.40
CA ALA A 37 -4.80 -8.60 -15.40
C ALA A 37 -5.99 -7.75 -14.89
N ASP A 38 -6.30 -7.86 -13.60
CA ASP A 38 -7.44 -7.19 -12.94
C ASP A 38 -7.07 -5.91 -12.16
N GLY A 39 -5.79 -5.51 -12.17
CA GLY A 39 -5.33 -4.33 -11.43
C GLY A 39 -3.85 -4.40 -11.08
N PHE A 40 -3.54 -4.23 -9.80
CA PHE A 40 -2.18 -4.18 -9.27
C PHE A 40 -2.11 -4.92 -7.93
N ILE A 41 -0.93 -5.45 -7.62
CA ILE A 41 -0.59 -6.00 -6.32
C ILE A 41 0.53 -5.16 -5.74
N LEU A 42 0.38 -4.74 -4.49
CA LEU A 42 1.42 -4.10 -3.70
C LEU A 42 1.80 -5.09 -2.59
N LYS A 43 3.10 -5.39 -2.46
CA LYS A 43 3.61 -6.31 -1.46
C LYS A 43 4.69 -5.62 -0.66
N GLU A 44 4.53 -5.61 0.65
CA GLU A 44 5.47 -5.03 1.59
C GLU A 44 6.22 -6.17 2.28
N GLN A 45 7.52 -6.23 2.04
CA GLN A 45 8.35 -7.33 2.54
C GLN A 45 8.84 -7.09 3.96
N ASN A 46 8.98 -5.83 4.36
CA ASN A 46 9.44 -5.45 5.68
C ASN A 46 8.43 -4.46 6.27
N CYS A 47 7.58 -4.89 7.19
CA CYS A 47 6.64 -3.95 7.80
C CYS A 47 7.41 -3.10 8.83
N ALA A 48 7.83 -1.87 8.46
CA ALA A 48 8.56 -0.98 9.37
C ALA A 48 7.71 -0.59 10.59
N ILE A 49 6.38 -0.58 10.42
CA ILE A 49 5.40 -0.45 11.51
C ILE A 49 5.00 -1.79 12.11
N TYR A 50 5.65 -2.92 11.82
CA TYR A 50 5.30 -4.24 12.38
C TYR A 50 5.12 -4.19 13.90
N ARG A 51 6.02 -3.47 14.59
CA ARG A 51 5.96 -3.27 16.05
C ARG A 51 4.75 -2.44 16.50
N VAL A 52 4.28 -1.50 15.68
CA VAL A 52 3.10 -0.67 15.96
C VAL A 52 1.83 -1.40 15.54
N ALA A 53 1.79 -2.04 14.37
CA ALA A 53 0.66 -2.81 13.83
C ALA A 53 0.37 -4.07 14.67
N CYS A 54 1.39 -4.69 15.28
CA CYS A 54 1.24 -5.79 16.23
C CYS A 54 0.57 -5.31 17.55
N ARG A 55 0.78 -4.04 17.93
CA ARG A 55 0.21 -3.44 19.15
C ARG A 55 -1.11 -2.69 18.92
N PHE A 56 -1.32 -2.17 17.72
CA PHE A 56 -2.49 -1.42 17.27
C PHE A 56 -2.86 -1.87 15.86
N GLN A 57 -3.69 -2.90 15.75
CA GLN A 57 -4.18 -3.41 14.47
C GLN A 57 -4.94 -2.35 13.66
N GLU A 58 -5.52 -1.36 14.34
CA GLU A 58 -6.22 -0.20 13.76
C GLU A 58 -5.28 0.73 12.97
N ALA A 59 -4.02 0.90 13.39
CA ALA A 59 -3.03 1.69 12.65
C ALA A 59 -2.82 1.11 11.24
N CYS A 60 -2.89 -0.21 11.13
CA CYS A 60 -2.74 -0.93 9.88
C CYS A 60 -3.96 -0.79 8.94
N GLN A 61 -5.15 -0.53 9.49
CA GLN A 61 -6.35 -0.22 8.69
C GLN A 61 -6.37 1.23 8.21
N PHE A 62 -5.92 2.16 9.05
CA PHE A 62 -5.85 3.58 8.71
C PHE A 62 -4.92 3.83 7.51
N GLU A 63 -3.84 3.05 7.40
CA GLU A 63 -2.90 3.11 6.28
C GLU A 63 -3.54 2.63 4.96
N ILE A 64 -4.32 1.56 4.99
CA ILE A 64 -5.08 1.09 3.81
C ILE A 64 -6.07 2.15 3.36
N GLU A 65 -6.83 2.74 4.29
CA GLU A 65 -7.77 3.81 3.96
C GLU A 65 -7.07 5.02 3.35
N LEU A 66 -5.88 5.37 3.85
CA LEU A 66 -5.07 6.42 3.28
C LEU A 66 -4.66 6.09 1.83
N PHE A 67 -4.20 4.87 1.58
CA PHE A 67 -3.84 4.42 0.23
C PHE A 67 -5.05 4.42 -0.71
N ARG A 68 -6.23 3.96 -0.24
CA ARG A 68 -7.47 3.99 -1.03
C ARG A 68 -7.79 5.41 -1.48
N ARG A 69 -7.67 6.39 -0.57
CA ARG A 69 -7.92 7.81 -0.86
C ARG A 69 -6.84 8.45 -1.75
N LEU A 70 -5.58 8.01 -1.63
CA LEU A 70 -4.47 8.53 -2.45
C LEU A 70 -4.49 7.99 -3.88
N LEU A 71 -4.76 6.70 -4.03
CA LEU A 71 -4.80 6.03 -5.33
C LEU A 71 -6.14 6.23 -6.04
N ASP A 72 -7.19 6.60 -5.30
CA ASP A 72 -8.59 6.60 -5.75
C ASP A 72 -8.99 5.22 -6.32
N ALA A 73 -8.64 4.19 -5.55
CA ALA A 73 -8.73 2.79 -5.97
C ALA A 73 -9.27 1.92 -4.84
N ASP A 74 -9.86 0.78 -5.19
CA ASP A 74 -10.25 -0.23 -4.20
C ASP A 74 -9.03 -1.07 -3.84
N ILE A 75 -8.65 -1.01 -2.57
CA ILE A 75 -7.49 -1.75 -2.05
C ILE A 75 -7.99 -2.80 -1.07
N THR A 76 -7.67 -4.05 -1.31
CA THR A 76 -8.03 -5.18 -0.45
C THR A 76 -6.75 -5.82 0.07
N ARG A 77 -6.62 -5.95 1.40
CA ARG A 77 -5.50 -6.70 1.98
C ARG A 77 -5.78 -8.20 1.80
N VAL A 78 -4.87 -8.89 1.11
CA VAL A 78 -4.92 -10.33 0.86
C VAL A 78 -4.10 -11.06 1.91
N GLU A 79 -2.90 -10.56 2.21
CA GLU A 79 -2.00 -11.17 3.20
C GLU A 79 -1.58 -10.17 4.28
N HIS A 80 -1.38 -10.63 5.52
CA HIS A 80 -1.08 -9.78 6.66
C HIS A 80 -0.06 -10.41 7.62
N GLN A 81 1.14 -9.80 7.72
CA GLN A 81 2.18 -10.23 8.67
C GLN A 81 1.69 -10.27 10.13
N VAL A 82 0.81 -9.36 10.54
CA VAL A 82 0.26 -9.33 11.90
C VAL A 82 -0.62 -10.56 12.20
N LYS A 83 -1.19 -11.21 11.17
CA LYS A 83 -1.93 -12.47 11.31
C LYS A 83 -1.04 -13.72 11.23
N GLY A 84 0.29 -13.55 11.14
CA GLY A 84 1.26 -14.66 11.11
C GLY A 84 1.76 -15.01 9.70
N GLU A 85 1.42 -14.24 8.68
CA GLU A 85 1.93 -14.47 7.32
C GLU A 85 3.32 -13.86 7.11
N ARG A 86 4.02 -14.28 6.04
CA ARG A 86 5.40 -13.84 5.81
C ARG A 86 5.50 -12.41 5.29
N TYR A 87 4.46 -11.89 4.63
CA TYR A 87 4.47 -10.57 3.97
C TYR A 87 3.09 -9.89 4.08
N CYS A 88 3.04 -8.57 3.95
CA CYS A 88 1.78 -7.86 3.78
C CYS A 88 1.50 -7.67 2.29
N THR A 89 0.40 -8.23 1.78
CA THR A 89 0.02 -8.14 0.36
C THR A 89 -1.32 -7.44 0.22
N TYR A 90 -1.38 -6.48 -0.69
CA TYR A 90 -2.54 -5.66 -0.99
C TYR A 90 -2.87 -5.74 -2.47
N GLN A 91 -4.11 -6.05 -2.79
CA GLN A 91 -4.63 -6.01 -4.14
C GLN A 91 -5.30 -4.66 -4.38
N VAL A 92 -4.78 -3.90 -5.33
CA VAL A 92 -5.30 -2.60 -5.76
C VAL A 92 -6.06 -2.80 -7.07
N ARG A 93 -7.33 -2.42 -7.09
CA ARG A 93 -8.20 -2.46 -8.27
C ARG A 93 -8.71 -1.05 -8.58
N PRO A 94 -8.77 -0.65 -9.86
CA PRO A 94 -9.40 0.62 -10.23
C PRO A 94 -10.86 0.65 -9.77
N ARG A 95 -11.30 1.76 -9.18
CA ARG A 95 -12.73 2.02 -8.96
C ARG A 95 -13.37 2.17 -10.34
N ARG A 96 -14.37 1.34 -10.63
CA ARG A 96 -15.12 1.35 -11.89
C ARG A 96 -16.26 2.35 -11.82
#